data_AF-A0A3M1E114-F1
#
_entry.id   AF-A0A3M1E114-F1
#
_cell.length_a   1.000
_cell.length_b   1.000
_cell.length_c   1.000
_cell.angle_alpha   90.00
_cell.angle_beta   90.00
_cell.angle_gamma   90.00
#
_symmetry.space_group_name_H-M   'P 1'
#
loop_
_entity.id
_entity.type
_entity.pdbx_description
1 polymer ?
#
loop_
_entity_poly.entity_id
_entity_poly.type
_entity_poly.pdbx_seq_one_letter_code
_entity_poly.pdbx_strand_id
1 'polypeptide(L)'
;MQILSIHLKNIKSHRDLNLSFSPGINVLAGPNGIGKSTIFEAIGYALFGVDAQSFVGNVERFLTIGSKRGEIAVVFEVADGERYRVSRTVGTPSRWLLAREVGETFEVEEHKDGKETEARLKELLGLNAGRSLAEQFELVIGPFQHEFLGPFVIRQATRRRDKFDEILGIDSWRKTFTETKVLAGAIRAKIEALESAITPLEAQAAELPAKKEELQTTKTTLAQAETELASQRQQLKELGKRLQALDKREKELKELEKAIETLRERIANGHERIAKQKQLVT
;
A
#
# COMPACT_ATOMS: atom_id res chain seq x y z
N MET A 1 6.75 43.30 3.42
CA MET A 1 7.69 43.10 2.31
C MET A 1 7.52 44.22 1.30
N GLN A 2 8.63 44.83 0.86
CA GLN A 2 8.67 45.82 -0.21
C GLN A 2 9.72 45.42 -1.25
N ILE A 3 9.37 45.43 -2.54
CA ILE A 3 10.37 45.28 -3.62
C ILE A 3 11.04 46.64 -3.83
N LEU A 4 12.37 46.67 -3.79
CA LEU A 4 13.18 47.88 -3.92
C LEU A 4 13.71 48.05 -5.34
N SER A 5 14.19 46.97 -5.97
CA SER A 5 14.70 47.01 -7.33
C SER A 5 14.65 45.66 -8.02
N ILE A 6 14.73 45.70 -9.35
CA ILE A 6 14.89 44.53 -10.19
C ILE A 6 15.94 44.79 -11.26
N HIS A 7 16.80 43.81 -11.47
CA HIS A 7 17.76 43.74 -12.57
C HIS A 7 17.38 42.57 -13.48
N LEU A 8 17.26 42.84 -14.78
CA LEU A 8 16.99 41.86 -15.82
C LEU A 8 18.17 41.83 -16.80
N LYS A 9 18.70 40.64 -17.05
CA LYS A 9 19.74 40.42 -18.05
C LYS A 9 19.32 39.32 -19.02
N ASN A 10 19.24 39.66 -20.31
CA ASN A 10 18.81 38.78 -21.40
C ASN A 10 17.43 38.11 -21.17
N ILE A 11 16.44 38.89 -20.73
CA ILE A 11 15.06 38.43 -20.48
C ILE A 11 14.11 39.09 -21.48
N LYS A 12 13.48 38.29 -22.35
CA LYS A 12 12.61 38.77 -23.46
C LYS A 12 13.22 39.98 -24.20
N SER A 13 12.55 41.13 -24.18
CA SER A 13 13.02 42.37 -24.82
C SER A 13 14.14 43.09 -24.06
N HIS A 14 14.42 42.71 -22.81
CA HIS A 14 15.35 43.40 -21.92
C HIS A 14 16.72 42.71 -21.93
N ARG A 15 17.69 43.32 -22.63
CA ARG A 15 19.09 42.83 -22.65
C ARG A 15 19.81 43.10 -21.34
N ASP A 16 19.65 44.31 -20.82
CA ASP A 16 20.15 44.76 -19.52
C ASP A 16 19.24 45.90 -19.04
N LEU A 17 18.46 45.65 -18.00
CA LEU A 17 17.53 46.62 -17.43
C LEU A 17 17.66 46.64 -15.92
N ASN A 18 17.95 47.80 -15.36
CA ASN A 18 17.86 48.07 -13.93
C ASN A 18 16.69 49.01 -13.67
N LEU A 19 15.79 48.60 -12.77
CA LEU A 19 14.63 49.39 -12.38
C LEU A 19 14.52 49.44 -10.86
N SER A 20 14.32 50.64 -10.32
CA SER A 20 14.10 50.87 -8.89
C SER A 20 12.63 51.23 -8.65
N PHE A 21 12.08 50.74 -7.55
CA PHE A 21 10.71 51.00 -7.13
C PHE A 21 10.68 51.98 -5.96
N SER A 22 9.69 52.86 -5.96
CA SER A 22 9.42 53.75 -4.83
C SER A 22 8.40 53.12 -3.88
N PRO A 23 8.34 53.54 -2.60
CA PRO A 23 7.22 53.18 -1.73
C PRO A 23 5.88 53.60 -2.35
N GLY A 24 4.83 52.80 -2.14
CA GLY A 24 3.48 53.08 -2.62
C GLY A 24 3.20 52.57 -4.04
N ILE A 25 2.42 53.35 -4.81
CA ILE A 25 1.91 52.93 -6.12
C ILE A 25 2.92 53.28 -7.21
N ASN A 26 3.46 52.25 -7.87
CA ASN A 26 4.35 52.40 -9.01
C ASN A 26 3.58 52.09 -10.31
N VAL A 27 3.60 53.01 -11.27
CA VAL A 27 2.92 52.83 -12.56
C VAL A 27 3.94 52.58 -13.67
N LEU A 28 3.93 51.37 -14.23
CA LEU A 28 4.71 51.04 -15.42
C LEU A 28 3.94 51.46 -16.68
N ALA A 29 4.27 52.62 -17.24
CA ALA A 29 3.65 53.17 -18.44
C ALA A 29 4.54 53.01 -19.68
N GLY A 30 3.91 52.80 -20.85
CA GLY A 30 4.62 52.70 -22.13
C GLY A 30 3.79 52.00 -23.21
N PRO A 31 4.30 51.88 -24.44
CA PRO A 31 3.63 51.16 -25.53
C PRO A 31 3.44 49.67 -25.22
N ASN A 32 2.48 49.02 -25.90
CA ASN A 32 2.35 47.56 -25.84
C ASN A 32 3.58 46.91 -26.49
N GLY A 33 4.03 45.78 -25.93
CA GLY A 33 5.19 45.05 -26.44
C GLY A 33 6.56 45.53 -25.95
N ILE A 34 6.66 46.64 -25.22
CA ILE A 34 7.96 47.13 -24.67
C ILE A 34 8.49 46.30 -23.48
N GLY A 35 7.74 45.28 -23.05
CA GLY A 35 8.14 44.38 -21.95
C GLY A 35 7.73 44.84 -20.55
N LYS A 36 6.61 45.58 -20.43
CA LYS A 36 6.03 45.96 -19.11
C LYS A 36 5.62 44.72 -18.32
N SER A 37 4.86 43.82 -18.94
CA SER A 37 4.44 42.55 -18.32
C SER A 37 5.64 41.68 -17.96
N THR A 38 6.73 41.72 -18.75
CA THR A 38 7.97 40.99 -18.46
C THR A 38 8.55 41.32 -17.09
N ILE A 39 8.45 42.57 -16.63
CA ILE A 39 8.96 42.96 -15.31
C ILE A 39 8.21 42.21 -14.21
N PHE A 40 6.90 42.13 -14.32
CA PHE A 40 6.04 41.43 -13.37
C PHE A 40 6.26 39.91 -13.40
N GLU A 41 6.32 39.32 -14.59
CA GLU A 41 6.61 37.89 -14.76
C GLU A 41 8.01 37.54 -14.21
N ALA A 42 9.00 38.42 -14.39
CA ALA A 42 10.34 38.23 -13.85
C ALA A 42 10.36 38.24 -12.32
N ILE A 43 9.56 39.10 -11.68
CA ILE A 43 9.36 39.07 -10.22
C ILE A 43 8.74 37.73 -9.80
N GLY A 44 7.67 37.30 -10.47
CA GLY A 44 7.02 36.00 -10.21
C GLY A 44 7.99 34.83 -10.34
N TYR A 45 8.82 34.83 -11.40
CA TYR A 45 9.82 33.80 -11.63
C TYR A 45 10.93 33.82 -10.56
N ALA A 46 11.54 34.96 -10.28
CA ALA A 46 12.73 35.03 -9.44
C ALA A 46 12.42 35.01 -7.94
N LEU A 47 11.35 35.67 -7.50
CA LEU A 47 11.01 35.79 -6.07
C LEU A 47 10.03 34.71 -5.62
N PHE A 48 9.10 34.30 -6.48
CA PHE A 48 8.02 33.37 -6.09
C PHE A 48 8.15 31.98 -6.70
N GLY A 49 9.18 31.73 -7.51
CA GLY A 49 9.42 30.39 -8.04
C GLY A 49 8.49 29.95 -9.16
N VAL A 50 7.62 30.84 -9.67
CA VAL A 50 6.71 30.52 -10.78
C VAL A 50 7.52 30.01 -11.97
N ASP A 51 7.05 28.94 -12.61
CA ASP A 51 7.78 28.38 -13.75
C ASP A 51 7.71 29.34 -14.94
N ALA A 52 8.82 29.49 -15.67
CA ALA A 52 8.84 30.27 -16.89
C ALA A 52 7.79 29.78 -17.91
N GLN A 53 7.53 28.46 -17.89
CA GLN A 53 6.52 27.79 -18.67
C GLN A 53 5.10 28.34 -18.43
N SER A 54 4.76 28.73 -17.20
CA SER A 54 3.45 29.33 -16.88
C SER A 54 3.23 30.65 -17.64
N PHE A 55 4.29 31.40 -17.92
CA PHE A 55 4.19 32.69 -18.62
C PHE A 55 4.25 32.56 -20.16
N VAL A 56 5.09 31.66 -20.68
CA VAL A 56 5.43 31.65 -22.12
C VAL A 56 5.31 30.29 -22.82
N GLY A 57 4.99 29.22 -22.08
CA GLY A 57 4.85 27.87 -22.62
C GLY A 57 6.15 27.25 -23.19
N ASN A 58 7.28 27.94 -23.13
CA ASN A 58 8.61 27.38 -23.35
C ASN A 58 9.63 28.30 -22.66
N VAL A 59 10.45 27.76 -21.74
CA VAL A 59 11.48 28.50 -21.01
C VAL A 59 12.41 29.31 -21.91
N GLU A 60 12.75 28.82 -23.11
CA GLU A 60 13.60 29.54 -24.07
C GLU A 60 12.97 30.86 -24.56
N ARG A 61 11.63 30.93 -24.60
CA ARG A 61 10.92 32.17 -24.97
C ARG A 61 10.95 33.23 -23.87
N PHE A 62 11.38 32.86 -22.66
CA PHE A 62 11.62 33.80 -21.58
C PHE A 62 12.98 34.50 -21.73
N LEU A 63 13.91 33.90 -22.49
CA LEU A 63 15.20 34.50 -22.82
C LEU A 63 15.08 35.49 -23.98
N THR A 64 16.00 36.45 -24.01
CA THR A 64 16.19 37.29 -25.21
C THR A 64 16.63 36.44 -26.40
N ILE A 65 16.07 36.70 -27.58
CA ILE A 65 16.41 36.00 -28.81
C ILE A 65 17.94 35.98 -29.02
N GLY A 66 18.48 34.79 -29.24
CA GLY A 66 19.92 34.54 -29.43
C GLY A 66 20.72 34.37 -28.13
N SER A 67 20.11 34.55 -26.96
CA SER A 67 20.76 34.32 -25.66
C SER A 67 20.52 32.90 -25.18
N LYS A 68 21.58 32.26 -24.66
CA LYS A 68 21.48 30.91 -24.05
C LYS A 68 21.18 30.95 -22.56
N ARG A 69 21.37 32.11 -21.92
CA ARG A 69 21.20 32.32 -20.48
C ARG A 69 20.71 33.73 -20.20
N GLY A 70 19.90 33.85 -19.16
CA GLY A 70 19.43 35.10 -18.60
C GLY A 70 19.47 35.06 -17.08
N GLU A 71 19.37 36.23 -16.48
CA GLU A 71 19.44 36.41 -15.04
C GLU A 71 18.44 37.46 -14.60
N ILE A 72 17.78 37.18 -13.48
CA ILE A 72 16.86 38.09 -12.83
C ILE A 72 17.31 38.21 -11.39
N ALA A 73 17.56 39.44 -10.93
CA ALA A 73 17.83 39.72 -9.53
C ALA A 73 16.81 40.71 -8.98
N VAL A 74 16.22 40.40 -7.84
CA VAL A 74 15.23 41.26 -7.17
C VAL A 74 15.75 41.57 -5.77
N VAL A 75 15.85 42.85 -5.44
CA VAL A 75 16.14 43.32 -4.09
C VAL A 75 14.83 43.66 -3.41
N PHE A 76 14.62 43.14 -2.22
CA PHE A 76 13.43 43.38 -1.41
C PHE A 76 13.78 43.54 0.07
N GLU A 77 12.91 44.23 0.78
CA GLU A 77 13.01 44.49 2.21
C GLU A 77 11.87 43.76 2.92
N VAL A 78 12.17 43.07 4.01
CA VAL A 78 11.20 42.39 4.88
C VAL A 78 10.74 43.30 6.02
N ALA A 79 9.75 42.86 6.81
CA ALA A 79 9.04 43.73 7.76
C ALA A 79 9.89 44.26 8.92
N ASP A 80 10.99 43.58 9.23
CA ASP A 80 11.99 43.96 10.23
C ASP A 80 13.05 44.96 9.69
N GLY A 81 12.97 45.33 8.40
CA GLY A 81 13.90 46.26 7.75
C GLY A 81 15.12 45.59 7.11
N GLU A 82 15.26 44.26 7.25
CA GLU A 82 16.36 43.52 6.65
C GLU A 82 16.18 43.43 5.12
N ARG A 83 17.30 43.57 4.39
CA ARG A 83 17.29 43.52 2.92
C ARG A 83 17.87 42.23 2.40
N TYR A 84 17.23 41.74 1.36
CA TYR A 84 17.58 40.52 0.68
C TYR A 84 17.61 40.73 -0.82
N ARG A 85 18.47 39.95 -1.48
CA ARG A 85 18.56 39.86 -2.93
C ARG A 85 18.33 38.42 -3.31
N VAL A 86 17.25 38.18 -4.05
CA VAL A 86 17.05 36.90 -4.72
C VAL A 86 17.55 37.00 -6.15
N SER A 87 18.29 36.01 -6.61
CA SER A 87 18.74 35.90 -8.01
C SER A 87 18.38 34.54 -8.58
N ARG A 88 17.79 34.51 -9.78
CA ARG A 88 17.43 33.28 -10.47
C ARG A 88 17.91 33.32 -11.92
N THR A 89 18.62 32.29 -12.34
CA THR A 89 19.07 32.16 -13.74
C THR A 89 18.06 31.38 -14.57
N VAL A 90 17.83 31.87 -15.79
CA VAL A 90 16.97 31.25 -16.80
C VAL A 90 17.85 30.52 -17.81
N GLY A 91 17.46 29.29 -18.16
CA GLY A 91 18.24 28.38 -18.99
C GLY A 91 19.11 27.41 -18.16
N THR A 92 19.88 26.56 -18.83
CA THR A 92 20.61 25.46 -18.17
C THR A 92 22.09 25.82 -17.93
N PRO A 93 22.61 25.63 -16.70
CA PRO A 93 21.91 25.26 -15.48
C PRO A 93 21.17 26.46 -14.85
N SER A 94 19.99 26.18 -14.26
CA SER A 94 19.26 27.15 -13.47
C SER A 94 19.76 27.14 -12.03
N ARG A 95 19.98 28.31 -11.45
CA ARG A 95 20.38 28.52 -10.06
C ARG A 95 19.40 29.50 -9.43
N TRP A 96 19.02 29.23 -8.18
CA TRP A 96 18.14 30.09 -7.41
C TRP A 96 18.80 30.37 -6.07
N LEU A 97 19.31 31.58 -5.92
CA LEU A 97 20.13 32.01 -4.80
C LEU A 97 19.42 33.12 -4.03
N LEU A 98 19.58 33.11 -2.73
CA LEU A 98 19.15 34.16 -1.82
C LEU A 98 20.40 34.72 -1.14
N ALA A 99 20.51 36.03 -1.06
CA ALA A 99 21.59 36.72 -0.38
C ALA A 99 21.02 37.74 0.60
N ARG A 100 21.62 37.85 1.78
CA ARG A 100 21.28 38.85 2.79
C ARG A 100 22.24 40.03 2.69
N GLU A 101 21.74 41.24 2.91
CA GLU A 101 22.59 42.43 3.03
C GLU A 101 23.44 42.36 4.31
N VAL A 102 24.77 42.50 4.15
CA VAL A 102 25.75 42.57 5.23
C VAL A 102 26.66 43.75 4.91
N GLY A 103 26.47 44.86 5.62
CA GLY A 103 27.15 46.12 5.34
C GLY A 103 26.72 46.70 3.98
N GLU A 104 27.68 46.92 3.08
CA GLU A 104 27.43 47.42 1.72
C GLU A 104 27.34 46.30 0.67
N THR A 105 27.41 45.04 1.10
CA THR A 105 27.44 43.87 0.21
C THR A 105 26.30 42.90 0.49
N PHE A 106 26.04 42.01 -0.46
CA PHE A 106 25.07 40.93 -0.29
C PHE A 106 25.81 39.59 -0.24
N GLU A 107 25.66 38.87 0.86
CA GLU A 107 26.28 37.56 1.08
C GLU A 107 25.25 36.46 0.83
N VAL A 108 25.58 35.51 -0.04
CA VAL A 108 24.69 34.41 -0.43
C VAL A 108 24.52 33.44 0.75
N GLU A 109 23.27 33.16 1.11
CA GLU A 109 22.95 32.12 2.09
C GLU A 109 23.25 30.73 1.50
N GLU A 110 23.86 29.85 2.30
CA GLU A 110 24.14 28.49 1.88
C GLU A 110 22.86 27.65 1.91
N HIS A 111 22.34 27.31 0.72
CA HIS A 111 21.22 26.39 0.55
C HIS A 111 21.66 25.17 -0.27
N LYS A 112 21.20 24.00 0.13
CA LYS A 112 21.45 22.71 -0.54
C LYS A 112 20.86 22.68 -1.95
N ASP A 113 19.64 23.19 -2.12
CA ASP A 113 18.93 23.20 -3.39
C ASP A 113 17.88 24.32 -3.47
N GLY A 114 17.20 24.43 -4.62
CA GLY A 114 16.16 25.43 -4.82
C GLY A 114 14.92 25.27 -3.93
N LYS A 115 14.67 24.07 -3.35
CA LYS A 115 13.55 23.87 -2.42
C LYS A 115 13.85 24.48 -1.06
N GLU A 116 15.10 24.39 -0.61
CA GLU A 116 15.56 25.07 0.60
C GLU A 116 15.51 26.60 0.42
N THR A 117 15.97 27.11 -0.74
CA THR A 117 15.78 28.53 -1.09
C THR A 117 14.31 28.94 -1.08
N GLU A 118 13.41 28.14 -1.66
CA GLU A 118 11.97 28.43 -1.65
C GLU A 118 11.40 28.43 -0.22
N ALA A 119 11.80 27.46 0.62
CA ALA A 119 11.35 27.38 2.01
C ALA A 119 11.79 28.62 2.82
N ARG A 120 13.05 29.04 2.63
CA ARG A 120 13.58 30.24 3.26
C ARG A 120 12.85 31.51 2.79
N LEU A 121 12.56 31.61 1.49
CA LEU A 121 11.74 32.70 0.93
C LEU A 121 10.31 32.70 1.49
N LYS A 122 9.67 31.53 1.67
CA LYS A 122 8.33 31.45 2.28
C LYS A 122 8.31 32.03 3.69
N GLU A 123 9.33 31.71 4.48
CA GLU A 123 9.47 32.23 5.83
C GLU A 123 9.64 33.75 5.83
N LEU A 124 10.58 34.28 5.04
CA LEU A 124 10.85 35.70 4.94
C LEU A 124 9.64 36.52 4.44
N LEU A 125 8.86 35.95 3.52
CA LEU A 125 7.68 36.60 2.96
C LEU A 125 6.43 36.43 3.85
N GLY A 126 6.49 35.60 4.89
CA GLY A 126 5.33 35.29 5.75
C GLY A 126 4.26 34.45 5.05
N LEU A 127 4.62 33.70 4.01
CA LEU A 127 3.72 32.96 3.12
C LEU A 127 3.66 31.46 3.45
N ASN A 128 3.62 31.12 4.74
CA ASN A 128 3.67 29.75 5.26
C ASN A 128 2.31 29.02 5.26
N ALA A 129 1.44 29.27 4.28
CA ALA A 129 0.07 28.78 4.25
C ALA A 129 -0.11 27.34 3.68
N GLY A 130 0.93 26.51 3.71
CA GLY A 130 0.88 25.13 3.21
C GLY A 130 0.81 24.98 1.67
N ARG A 131 1.04 26.06 0.92
CA ARG A 131 1.07 26.11 -0.55
C ARG A 131 2.47 26.44 -1.07
N SER A 132 2.72 26.17 -2.35
CA SER A 132 3.94 26.66 -3.00
C SER A 132 3.95 28.20 -3.08
N LEU A 133 5.14 28.82 -3.19
CA LEU A 133 5.20 30.26 -3.46
C LEU A 133 4.57 30.61 -4.81
N ALA A 134 4.74 29.74 -5.79
CA ALA A 134 4.21 29.91 -7.14
C ALA A 134 2.67 29.99 -7.12
N GLU A 135 2.00 29.05 -6.46
CA GLU A 135 0.54 29.06 -6.32
C GLU A 135 0.04 30.31 -5.60
N GLN A 136 0.73 30.75 -4.55
CA GLN A 136 0.35 31.96 -3.81
C GLN A 136 0.51 33.22 -4.66
N PHE A 137 1.54 33.26 -5.50
CA PHE A 137 1.70 34.34 -6.46
C PHE A 137 0.57 34.37 -7.49
N GLU A 138 0.27 33.24 -8.12
CA GLU A 138 -0.76 33.15 -9.16
C GLU A 138 -2.17 33.44 -8.62
N LEU A 139 -2.47 33.09 -7.37
CA LEU A 139 -3.80 33.27 -6.79
C LEU A 139 -4.03 34.64 -6.13
N VAL A 140 -3.01 35.21 -5.48
CA VAL A 140 -3.21 36.34 -4.53
C VAL A 140 -2.40 37.58 -4.91
N ILE A 141 -1.12 37.41 -5.22
CA ILE A 141 -0.20 38.55 -5.35
C ILE A 141 -0.20 39.11 -6.77
N GLY A 142 -0.18 38.20 -7.74
CA GLY A 142 0.02 38.53 -9.13
C GLY A 142 -0.73 37.64 -10.10
N PRO A 143 -2.06 37.58 -10.04
CA PRO A 143 -2.85 36.81 -11.00
C PRO A 143 -2.61 37.30 -12.42
N PHE A 144 -2.58 36.35 -13.35
CA PHE A 144 -2.32 36.64 -14.75
C PHE A 144 -3.33 37.63 -15.34
N GLN A 145 -2.93 38.30 -16.41
CA GLN A 145 -3.78 39.26 -17.10
C GLN A 145 -5.10 38.56 -17.49
N HIS A 146 -6.23 39.13 -17.01
CA HIS A 146 -7.61 38.61 -17.14
C HIS A 146 -8.07 37.59 -16.07
N GLU A 147 -7.18 37.09 -15.21
CA GLU A 147 -7.54 36.16 -14.13
C GLU A 147 -7.93 36.87 -12.83
N PHE A 148 -7.43 38.09 -12.58
CA PHE A 148 -7.77 38.86 -11.37
C PHE A 148 -9.29 39.07 -11.21
N LEU A 149 -9.97 39.44 -12.30
CA LEU A 149 -11.42 39.61 -12.32
C LEU A 149 -12.18 38.30 -12.56
N GLY A 150 -11.48 37.22 -12.94
CA GLY A 150 -12.05 35.93 -13.28
C GLY A 150 -13.08 35.44 -12.25
N PRO A 151 -12.71 35.30 -10.96
CA PRO A 151 -13.63 34.88 -9.91
C PRO A 151 -14.90 35.75 -9.79
N PHE A 152 -14.76 37.06 -10.01
CA PHE A 152 -15.88 38.02 -9.90
C PHE A 152 -16.85 37.93 -11.09
N VAL A 153 -16.38 37.49 -12.26
CA VAL A 153 -17.19 37.39 -13.49
C VAL A 153 -17.92 36.05 -13.59
N ILE A 154 -17.57 35.05 -12.77
CA ILE A 154 -18.23 33.73 -12.77
C ILE A 154 -19.70 33.87 -12.32
N ARG A 155 -20.62 33.55 -13.24
CA ARG A 155 -22.07 33.59 -12.98
C ARG A 155 -22.57 32.46 -12.08
N GLN A 156 -22.00 31.26 -12.19
CA GLN A 156 -22.43 30.10 -11.42
C GLN A 156 -21.93 30.22 -9.97
N ALA A 157 -22.87 30.34 -9.02
CA ALA A 157 -22.56 30.56 -7.60
C ALA A 157 -21.60 29.50 -7.02
N THR A 158 -21.79 28.22 -7.36
CA THR A 158 -20.91 27.12 -6.90
C THR A 158 -19.48 27.31 -7.39
N ARG A 159 -19.27 27.46 -8.71
CA ARG A 159 -17.93 27.65 -9.29
C ARG A 159 -17.25 28.91 -8.79
N ARG A 160 -18.02 29.99 -8.58
CA ARG A 160 -17.51 31.23 -7.99
C ARG A 160 -17.02 30.98 -6.56
N ARG A 161 -17.84 30.34 -5.72
CA ARG A 161 -17.45 29.98 -4.36
C ARG A 161 -16.19 29.13 -4.37
N ASP A 162 -16.13 28.10 -5.21
CA ASP A 162 -14.97 27.21 -5.27
C ASP A 162 -13.68 27.96 -5.66
N LYS A 163 -13.76 28.96 -6.55
CA LYS A 163 -12.62 29.82 -6.87
C LYS A 163 -12.20 30.76 -5.72
N PHE A 164 -13.16 31.27 -4.95
CA PHE A 164 -12.84 32.03 -3.74
C PHE A 164 -12.30 31.13 -2.62
N ASP A 165 -12.83 29.91 -2.45
CA ASP A 165 -12.30 28.92 -1.51
C ASP A 165 -10.82 28.60 -1.84
N GLU A 166 -10.49 28.50 -3.14
CA GLU A 166 -9.11 28.36 -3.62
C GLU A 166 -8.26 29.60 -3.31
N ILE A 167 -8.72 30.82 -3.56
CA ILE A 167 -7.96 32.03 -3.18
C ILE A 167 -7.75 32.11 -1.67
N LEU A 168 -8.77 31.77 -0.88
CA LEU A 168 -8.78 31.91 0.58
C LEU A 168 -8.10 30.77 1.34
N GLY A 169 -7.68 29.68 0.69
CA GLY A 169 -7.10 28.54 1.42
C GLY A 169 -8.10 27.51 1.94
N ILE A 170 -9.40 27.73 1.74
CA ILE A 170 -10.48 26.92 2.34
C ILE A 170 -10.62 25.58 1.61
N ASP A 171 -10.22 25.51 0.33
CA ASP A 171 -10.28 24.29 -0.47
C ASP A 171 -9.48 23.12 0.17
N SER A 172 -8.37 23.44 0.85
CA SER A 172 -7.55 22.48 1.58
C SER A 172 -8.37 21.69 2.60
N TRP A 173 -9.15 22.38 3.43
CA TRP A 173 -10.04 21.78 4.42
C TRP A 173 -11.09 20.86 3.79
N ARG A 174 -11.66 21.28 2.65
CA ARG A 174 -12.65 20.48 1.92
C ARG A 174 -12.03 19.21 1.34
N LYS A 175 -10.82 19.31 0.78
CA LYS A 175 -10.04 18.18 0.28
C LYS A 175 -9.73 17.20 1.40
N THR A 176 -9.16 17.69 2.51
CA THR A 176 -8.84 16.87 3.69
C THR A 176 -10.09 16.18 4.25
N PHE A 177 -11.22 16.89 4.37
CA PHE A 177 -12.47 16.28 4.82
C PHE A 177 -12.94 15.15 3.89
N THR A 178 -12.88 15.39 2.58
CA THR A 178 -13.32 14.41 1.57
C THR A 178 -12.43 13.17 1.59
N GLU A 179 -11.11 13.34 1.63
CA GLU A 179 -10.15 12.24 1.71
C GLU A 179 -10.30 11.45 3.03
N THR A 180 -10.46 12.15 4.15
CA THR A 180 -10.68 11.52 5.45
C THR A 180 -11.97 10.72 5.48
N LYS A 181 -13.03 11.21 4.82
CA LYS A 181 -14.30 10.49 4.68
C LYS A 181 -14.14 9.19 3.89
N VAL A 182 -13.37 9.22 2.80
CA VAL A 182 -13.05 8.01 2.01
C VAL A 182 -12.28 7.00 2.85
N LEU A 183 -11.25 7.46 3.57
CA LEU A 183 -10.46 6.61 4.46
C LEU A 183 -11.32 5.98 5.56
N ALA A 184 -12.19 6.76 6.20
CA ALA A 184 -13.12 6.27 7.21
C ALA A 184 -14.07 5.20 6.64
N GLY A 185 -14.55 5.38 5.41
CA GLY A 185 -15.34 4.37 4.70
C GLY A 185 -14.58 3.07 4.47
N ALA A 186 -13.33 3.15 4.02
CA ALA A 186 -12.47 1.98 3.82
C ALA A 186 -12.17 1.23 5.13
N ILE A 187 -11.94 1.96 6.23
CA ILE A 187 -11.73 1.37 7.55
C ILE A 187 -13.00 0.63 8.01
N ARG A 188 -14.19 1.24 7.87
CA ARG A 188 -15.46 0.59 8.23
C ARG A 188 -15.69 -0.69 7.44
N ALA A 189 -15.47 -0.66 6.12
CA ALA A 189 -15.59 -1.86 5.29
C ALA A 189 -14.64 -2.98 5.73
N LYS A 190 -13.42 -2.62 6.17
CA LYS A 190 -12.45 -3.59 6.69
C LYS A 190 -12.87 -4.18 8.03
N ILE A 191 -13.44 -3.36 8.92
CA ILE A 191 -13.99 -3.83 10.21
C ILE A 191 -15.12 -4.83 9.96
N GLU A 192 -16.09 -4.48 9.11
CA GLU A 192 -17.23 -5.34 8.78
C GLU A 192 -16.78 -6.68 8.16
N ALA A 193 -15.79 -6.66 7.27
CA ALA A 193 -15.22 -7.87 6.69
C ALA A 193 -14.52 -8.76 7.74
N LEU A 194 -13.82 -8.16 8.70
CA LEU A 194 -13.16 -8.90 9.78
C LEU A 194 -14.17 -9.49 10.77
N GLU A 195 -15.20 -8.72 11.16
CA GLU A 195 -16.27 -9.19 12.04
C GLU A 195 -17.05 -10.37 11.40
N SER A 196 -17.34 -10.27 10.10
CA SER A 196 -17.96 -11.34 9.33
C SER A 196 -17.09 -12.60 9.25
N ALA A 197 -15.76 -12.47 9.22
CA ALA A 197 -14.83 -13.60 9.23
C ALA A 197 -14.64 -14.23 10.63
N ILE A 198 -14.72 -13.43 11.70
CA ILE A 198 -14.56 -13.89 13.08
C ILE A 198 -15.73 -14.79 13.48
N THR A 199 -16.97 -14.40 13.15
CA THR A 199 -18.19 -15.12 13.55
C THR A 199 -18.16 -16.64 13.21
N PRO A 200 -17.85 -17.09 11.97
CA PRO A 200 -17.76 -18.51 11.66
C PRO A 200 -16.55 -19.20 12.30
N LEU A 201 -15.44 -18.48 12.50
CA LEU A 201 -14.25 -19.03 13.17
C LEU A 201 -14.52 -19.26 14.67
N GLU A 202 -15.25 -18.36 15.33
CA GLU A 202 -15.68 -18.54 16.72
C GLU A 202 -16.65 -19.73 16.86
N ALA A 203 -17.58 -19.88 15.92
CA ALA A 203 -18.47 -21.04 15.89
C ALA A 203 -17.69 -22.36 15.72
N GLN A 204 -16.71 -22.41 14.80
CA GLN A 204 -15.85 -23.58 14.63
C GLN A 204 -14.97 -23.86 15.86
N ALA A 205 -14.47 -22.82 16.52
CA ALA A 205 -13.70 -22.95 17.75
C ALA A 205 -14.55 -23.49 18.91
N ALA A 206 -15.84 -23.14 18.96
CA ALA A 206 -16.77 -23.63 19.97
C ALA A 206 -17.10 -25.13 19.83
N GLU A 207 -17.07 -25.69 18.61
CA GLU A 207 -17.30 -27.13 18.37
C GLU A 207 -16.06 -28.01 18.65
N LEU A 208 -14.89 -27.40 18.71
CA LEU A 208 -13.59 -28.07 18.83
C LEU A 208 -13.41 -28.90 20.12
N PRO A 209 -13.91 -28.48 21.30
CA PRO A 209 -13.88 -29.30 22.52
C PRO A 209 -14.73 -30.57 22.40
N ALA A 210 -15.95 -30.46 21.87
CA ALA A 210 -16.86 -31.60 21.68
C ALA A 210 -16.26 -32.64 20.71
N LYS A 211 -15.72 -32.18 19.57
CA LYS A 211 -15.00 -33.08 18.65
C LYS A 211 -13.76 -33.72 19.27
N LYS A 212 -13.05 -33.02 20.17
CA LYS A 212 -11.92 -33.60 20.90
C LYS A 212 -12.37 -34.69 21.87
N GLU A 213 -13.50 -34.49 22.56
CA GLU A 213 -14.08 -35.52 23.42
C GLU A 213 -14.56 -36.74 22.62
N GLU A 214 -15.27 -36.52 21.51
CA GLU A 214 -15.67 -37.61 20.60
C GLU A 214 -14.46 -38.39 20.05
N LEU A 215 -13.37 -37.71 19.72
CA LEU A 215 -12.14 -38.37 19.27
C LEU A 215 -11.53 -39.23 20.39
N GLN A 216 -11.55 -38.74 21.64
CA GLN A 216 -11.05 -39.50 22.79
C GLN A 216 -11.91 -40.74 23.06
N THR A 217 -13.24 -40.60 23.07
CA THR A 217 -14.15 -41.74 23.26
C THR A 217 -13.99 -42.77 22.13
N THR A 218 -13.92 -42.31 20.87
CA THR A 218 -13.70 -43.19 19.72
C THR A 218 -12.35 -43.90 19.78
N LYS A 219 -11.29 -43.24 20.27
CA LYS A 219 -10.00 -43.90 20.50
C LYS A 219 -10.08 -44.96 21.59
N THR A 220 -10.79 -44.69 22.68
CA THR A 220 -10.94 -45.68 23.76
C THR A 220 -11.75 -46.89 23.32
N THR A 221 -12.83 -46.70 22.55
CA THR A 221 -13.63 -47.81 22.01
C THR A 221 -12.88 -48.60 20.94
N LEU A 222 -12.09 -47.94 20.10
CA LEU A 222 -11.21 -48.62 19.14
C LEU A 222 -10.20 -49.51 19.86
N ALA A 223 -9.53 -48.99 20.91
CA ALA A 223 -8.58 -49.77 21.69
C ALA A 223 -9.24 -50.99 22.37
N GLN A 224 -10.45 -50.83 22.90
CA GLN A 224 -11.23 -51.94 23.47
C GLN A 224 -11.59 -52.99 22.42
N ALA A 225 -12.09 -52.56 21.25
CA ALA A 225 -12.42 -53.46 20.15
C ALA A 225 -11.19 -54.21 19.62
N GLU A 226 -10.03 -53.56 19.54
CA GLU A 226 -8.76 -54.20 19.17
C GLU A 226 -8.35 -55.28 20.18
N THR A 227 -8.49 -55.02 21.49
CA THR A 227 -8.24 -56.04 22.52
C THR A 227 -9.21 -57.21 22.46
N GLU A 228 -10.50 -56.96 22.25
CA GLU A 228 -11.50 -58.02 22.07
C GLU A 228 -11.21 -58.87 20.84
N LEU A 229 -10.91 -58.23 19.70
CA LEU A 229 -10.54 -58.92 18.46
C LEU A 229 -9.31 -59.82 18.66
N ALA A 230 -8.30 -59.34 19.41
CA ALA A 230 -7.12 -60.12 19.73
C ALA A 230 -7.48 -61.36 20.58
N SER A 231 -8.32 -61.21 21.61
CA SER A 231 -8.77 -62.33 22.42
C SER A 231 -9.61 -63.35 21.63
N GLN A 232 -10.52 -62.89 20.77
CA GLN A 232 -11.36 -63.76 19.94
C GLN A 232 -10.51 -64.52 18.92
N ARG A 233 -9.51 -63.86 18.31
CA ARG A 233 -8.54 -64.54 17.42
C ARG A 233 -7.77 -65.63 18.14
N GLN A 234 -7.37 -65.39 19.40
CA GLN A 234 -6.67 -66.37 20.20
C GLN A 234 -7.57 -67.57 20.55
N GLN A 235 -8.82 -67.31 20.97
CA GLN A 235 -9.81 -68.36 21.21
C GLN A 235 -10.10 -69.17 19.94
N LEU A 236 -10.24 -68.52 18.79
CA LEU A 236 -10.49 -69.19 17.51
C LEU A 236 -9.31 -70.08 17.11
N LYS A 237 -8.07 -69.65 17.40
CA LYS A 237 -6.86 -70.46 17.19
C LYS A 237 -6.82 -71.69 18.12
N GLU A 238 -7.24 -71.56 19.38
CA GLU A 238 -7.32 -72.68 20.32
C GLU A 238 -8.44 -73.66 19.94
N LEU A 239 -9.61 -73.16 19.58
CA LEU A 239 -10.73 -73.95 19.07
C LEU A 239 -10.33 -74.72 17.81
N GLY A 240 -9.63 -74.07 16.86
CA GLY A 240 -9.09 -74.72 15.68
C GLY A 240 -8.13 -75.87 16.00
N LYS A 241 -7.25 -75.71 17.00
CA LYS A 241 -6.38 -76.79 17.49
C LYS A 241 -7.18 -77.95 18.11
N ARG A 242 -8.21 -77.64 18.90
CA ARG A 242 -9.09 -78.67 19.50
C ARG A 242 -9.84 -79.45 18.43
N LEU A 243 -10.34 -78.76 17.40
CA LEU A 243 -11.05 -79.37 16.27
C LEU A 243 -10.13 -80.33 15.51
N GLN A 244 -8.89 -79.92 15.21
CA GLN A 244 -7.90 -80.81 14.59
C GLN A 244 -7.56 -82.04 15.45
N ALA A 245 -7.52 -81.88 16.79
CA ALA A 245 -7.28 -83.00 17.69
C ALA A 245 -8.48 -83.97 17.73
N LEU A 246 -9.71 -83.45 17.67
CA LEU A 246 -10.92 -84.25 17.59
C LEU A 246 -11.02 -84.99 16.25
N ASP A 247 -10.73 -84.33 15.12
CA ASP A 247 -10.69 -84.99 13.80
C ASP A 247 -9.68 -86.14 13.75
N LYS A 248 -8.51 -85.99 14.40
CA LYS A 248 -7.53 -87.07 14.52
C LYS A 248 -8.09 -88.25 15.33
N ARG A 249 -8.70 -87.97 16.49
CA ARG A 249 -9.34 -89.00 17.32
C ARG A 249 -10.48 -89.70 16.59
N GLU A 250 -11.28 -88.98 15.81
CA GLU A 250 -12.36 -89.56 15.02
C GLU A 250 -11.80 -90.51 13.94
N LYS A 251 -10.70 -90.13 13.27
CA LYS A 251 -10.01 -91.00 12.32
C LYS A 251 -9.43 -92.25 12.99
N GLU A 252 -8.78 -92.09 14.14
CA GLU A 252 -8.25 -93.22 14.93
C GLU A 252 -9.36 -94.17 15.37
N LEU A 253 -10.51 -93.65 15.80
CA LEU A 253 -11.69 -94.46 16.15
C LEU A 253 -12.22 -95.24 14.94
N LYS A 254 -12.35 -94.58 13.78
CA LYS A 254 -12.78 -95.26 12.54
C LYS A 254 -11.81 -96.35 12.09
N GLU A 255 -10.50 -96.16 12.28
CA GLU A 255 -9.50 -97.19 12.01
C GLU A 255 -9.60 -98.36 13.00
N LEU A 256 -9.79 -98.07 14.29
CA LEU A 256 -10.00 -99.07 15.33
C LEU A 256 -11.30 -99.86 15.11
N GLU A 257 -12.39 -99.21 14.71
CA GLU A 257 -13.65 -99.86 14.35
C GLU A 257 -13.46 -100.84 13.18
N LYS A 258 -12.79 -100.40 12.11
CA LYS A 258 -12.42 -101.29 10.99
C LYS A 258 -11.53 -102.45 11.44
N ALA A 259 -10.57 -102.20 12.34
CA ALA A 259 -9.70 -103.25 12.88
C ALA A 259 -10.49 -104.26 13.72
N ILE A 260 -11.45 -103.80 14.52
CA ILE A 260 -12.35 -104.67 15.30
C ILE A 260 -13.23 -105.49 14.35
N GLU A 261 -13.76 -104.89 13.29
CA GLU A 261 -14.61 -105.57 12.32
C GLU A 261 -13.85 -106.66 11.55
N THR A 262 -12.65 -106.36 11.07
CA THR A 262 -11.77 -107.37 10.43
C THR A 262 -11.33 -108.48 11.39
N LEU A 263 -11.11 -108.17 12.68
CA LEU A 263 -10.84 -109.18 13.71
C LEU A 263 -12.07 -110.04 13.99
N ARG A 264 -13.27 -109.45 14.03
CA ARG A 264 -14.54 -110.19 14.16
C ARG A 264 -14.77 -111.10 12.97
N GLU A 265 -14.52 -110.64 11.74
CA GLU A 265 -14.58 -111.47 10.53
C GLU A 265 -13.54 -112.60 10.59
N ARG A 266 -12.31 -112.34 11.05
CA ARG A 266 -11.30 -113.40 11.27
C ARG A 266 -11.74 -114.43 12.29
N ILE A 267 -12.35 -113.99 13.39
CA ILE A 267 -12.90 -114.87 14.42
C ILE A 267 -14.06 -115.70 13.85
N ALA A 268 -14.96 -115.09 13.08
CA ALA A 268 -16.07 -115.78 12.41
C ALA A 268 -15.56 -116.82 11.40
N ASN A 269 -14.60 -116.45 10.54
CA ASN A 269 -13.94 -117.36 9.60
C ASN A 269 -13.17 -118.48 10.32
N GLY A 270 -12.56 -118.18 11.47
CA GLY A 270 -11.93 -119.17 12.34
C GLY A 270 -12.94 -120.17 12.90
N HIS A 271 -14.08 -119.69 13.39
CA HIS A 271 -15.18 -120.52 13.85
C HIS A 271 -15.80 -121.36 12.72
N GLU A 272 -15.97 -120.82 11.52
CA GLU A 272 -16.42 -121.57 10.34
C GLU A 272 -15.43 -122.67 9.93
N ARG A 273 -14.12 -122.40 10.00
CA ARG A 273 -13.09 -123.42 9.72
C ARG A 273 -13.10 -124.54 10.77
N ILE A 274 -13.30 -124.20 12.05
CA ILE A 274 -13.45 -125.18 13.13
C ILE A 274 -14.75 -125.99 12.94
N ALA A 275 -15.84 -125.37 12.49
CA ALA A 275 -17.09 -126.05 12.18
C ALA A 275 -16.97 -126.99 10.96
N LYS A 276 -16.31 -126.56 9.88
CA LYS A 276 -16.00 -127.39 8.70
C LYS A 276 -15.08 -128.57 9.04
N GLN A 277 -14.10 -128.38 9.92
CA GLN A 277 -13.25 -129.48 10.40
C GLN A 277 -14.02 -130.47 11.30
N LYS A 278 -14.98 -130.01 12.10
CA LYS A 278 -15.86 -130.90 12.86
C LYS A 278 -16.79 -131.73 11.96
N GLN A 279 -17.28 -131.17 10.86
CA GLN A 279 -18.10 -131.91 9.88
C GLN A 279 -17.32 -132.92 9.03
N LEU A 280 -15.99 -132.82 8.94
CA LEU A 280 -15.14 -133.80 8.25
C LEU A 280 -14.75 -135.00 9.13
N VAL A 281 -15.13 -134.98 10.41
CA VAL A 281 -14.78 -136.01 11.42
C VAL A 281 -16.04 -136.74 11.94
N THR A 282 -17.20 -136.56 11.29
CA THR A 282 -18.43 -137.33 11.55
C THR A 282 -18.95 -137.89 10.23
#